data_AF-A0A926CLM5-F1
#
_entry.id   AF-A0A926CLM5-F1
#
_cell.length_a   1.000
_cell.length_b   1.000
_cell.length_c   1.000
_cell.angle_alpha   90.00
_cell.angle_beta   90.00
_cell.angle_gamma   90.00
#
_symmetry.space_group_name_H-M   'P 1'
#
loop_
_entity.id
_entity.type
_entity.pdbx_description
1 polymer ?
#
loop_
_entity_poly.entity_id
_entity_poly.type
_entity_poly.pdbx_seq_one_letter_code
_entity_poly.pdbx_strand_id
1 'polypeptide(L)'
;MYLDAEYGHSTPLNLIHAILLYGAEKTIRLATVHQPINDPNGVPPLLDAGEPLTRDFLDMLVRGLGSGLPAAFLPCNILVYSTSLTAWWEPAQVRSMFFAPDCDGKTLDGKLFPHPPLVFAVCNGRLMVWALAEDRRPDLGSSLHMAPYWNTYDDGSVCHGSMAAPKTATIENLPQWSDAFFASRFTGSNLGLQQCSYPEGFIGLWRSLVGKKKFPVAYLLRKRSLGETLCRSC
;
A
#
# COMPACT_ATOMS: atom_id res chain seq x y z
N MET A 1 33.70 -14.75 0.41
CA MET A 1 32.45 -13.98 0.28
C MET A 1 32.83 -12.51 0.40
N TYR A 2 32.86 -11.77 -0.71
CA TYR A 2 33.13 -10.33 -0.67
C TYR A 2 31.79 -9.61 -0.53
N LEU A 3 31.55 -9.02 0.65
CA LEU A 3 30.49 -8.04 0.83
C LEU A 3 31.09 -6.67 0.46
N ASP A 4 30.79 -6.18 -0.73
CA ASP A 4 31.01 -4.78 -1.08
C ASP A 4 29.79 -3.99 -0.61
N ALA A 5 29.87 -3.50 0.62
CA ALA A 5 28.90 -2.56 1.15
C ALA A 5 29.62 -1.54 2.05
N GLU A 6 29.59 -0.28 1.63
CA GLU A 6 30.07 0.84 2.43
C GLU A 6 29.08 1.08 3.58
N TYR A 7 29.36 0.50 4.74
CA TYR A 7 28.62 0.78 5.97
C TYR A 7 29.32 1.90 6.73
N GLY A 8 28.78 3.12 6.65
CA GLY A 8 29.25 4.23 7.45
C GLY A 8 28.84 4.06 8.92
N HIS A 9 29.81 3.91 9.83
CA HIS A 9 29.87 4.45 11.20
C HIS A 9 31.25 4.12 11.81
N SER A 10 31.68 4.88 12.84
CA SER A 10 33.04 5.02 13.38
C SER A 10 33.67 3.80 14.08
N THR A 11 33.19 2.59 13.83
CA THR A 11 33.65 1.35 14.49
C THR A 11 33.70 0.17 13.51
N PRO A 12 34.73 -0.69 13.59
CA PRO A 12 34.87 -1.85 12.69
C PRO A 12 33.71 -2.84 12.90
N LEU A 13 33.14 -3.33 11.79
CA LEU A 13 32.15 -4.40 11.80
C LEU A 13 32.84 -5.74 12.01
N ASN A 14 32.35 -6.52 12.97
CA ASN A 14 32.84 -7.87 13.24
C ASN A 14 31.74 -8.89 12.89
N LEU A 15 32.15 -10.05 12.35
CA LEU A 15 31.26 -11.18 12.23
C LEU A 15 30.93 -11.70 13.63
N ILE A 16 29.65 -11.68 14.01
CA ILE A 16 29.19 -12.14 15.34
C ILE A 16 28.37 -13.42 15.27
N HIS A 17 27.68 -13.68 14.16
CA HIS A 17 26.87 -14.86 13.92
C HIS A 17 26.81 -15.15 12.41
N ALA A 18 26.59 -16.42 12.06
CA ALA A 18 26.22 -16.85 10.71
C ALA A 18 24.90 -17.64 10.77
N ILE A 19 24.00 -17.39 9.80
CA ILE A 19 22.75 -18.14 9.64
C ILE A 19 22.89 -19.02 8.41
N LEU A 20 22.71 -20.32 8.56
CA LEU A 20 22.66 -21.27 7.45
C LEU A 20 21.21 -21.67 7.21
N LEU A 21 20.74 -21.50 5.97
CA LEU A 21 19.40 -21.84 5.55
C LEU A 21 19.45 -23.08 4.64
N TYR A 22 18.73 -24.13 5.02
CA TYR A 22 18.64 -25.37 4.28
C TYR A 22 17.25 -25.49 3.66
N GLY A 23 17.18 -25.82 2.38
CA GLY A 23 15.92 -25.85 1.67
C GLY A 23 16.04 -26.11 0.17
N ALA A 24 14.95 -25.85 -0.55
CA ALA A 24 14.90 -25.80 -2.00
C ALA A 24 14.71 -24.33 -2.44
N GLU A 25 14.80 -24.03 -3.76
CA GLU A 25 14.91 -22.67 -4.31
C GLU A 25 14.04 -21.59 -3.65
N LYS A 26 12.79 -21.90 -3.27
CA LYS A 26 11.85 -20.95 -2.66
C LYS A 26 11.31 -21.37 -1.30
N THR A 27 11.88 -22.41 -0.67
CA THR A 27 11.37 -22.95 0.59
C THR A 27 12.50 -23.25 1.55
N ILE A 28 12.51 -22.57 2.69
CA ILE A 28 13.38 -22.88 3.83
C ILE A 28 12.75 -24.04 4.61
N ARG A 29 13.55 -25.05 4.94
CA ARG A 29 13.15 -26.25 5.71
C ARG A 29 13.79 -26.29 7.10
N LEU A 30 15.00 -25.80 7.21
CA LEU A 30 15.75 -25.72 8.46
C LEU A 30 16.63 -24.47 8.43
N ALA A 31 16.79 -23.84 9.59
CA ALA A 31 17.73 -22.75 9.79
C ALA A 31 18.54 -23.00 11.07
N THR A 32 19.86 -22.83 10.98
CA THR A 32 20.76 -22.93 12.12
C THR A 32 21.55 -21.65 12.29
N VAL A 33 21.89 -21.33 13.54
CA VAL A 33 22.73 -20.20 13.92
C VAL A 33 24.06 -20.75 14.40
N HIS A 34 25.15 -20.13 13.94
CA HIS A 34 26.52 -20.51 14.26
C HIS A 34 27.30 -19.30 14.76
N GLN A 35 28.18 -19.51 15.74
CA GLN A 35 29.15 -18.50 16.16
C GLN A 35 30.44 -18.65 15.35
N PRO A 36 31.06 -17.54 14.93
CA PRO A 36 32.37 -17.56 14.29
C PRO A 36 33.46 -17.84 15.32
N ILE A 37 34.33 -18.79 15.00
CA ILE A 37 35.53 -19.12 15.75
C ILE A 37 36.72 -18.49 15.01
N ASN A 38 37.52 -17.71 15.75
CA ASN A 38 38.73 -17.10 15.22
C ASN A 38 39.76 -18.20 14.90
N ASP A 39 40.19 -18.28 13.64
CA ASP A 39 41.33 -19.11 13.26
C ASP A 39 42.64 -18.36 13.60
N PRO A 40 43.52 -18.90 14.46
CA PRO A 40 44.79 -18.28 14.78
C PRO A 40 45.74 -18.09 13.59
N ASN A 41 45.48 -18.73 12.44
CA ASN A 41 46.31 -18.68 11.23
C ASN A 41 45.85 -17.65 10.17
N GLY A 42 44.86 -16.79 10.48
CA GLY A 42 44.39 -15.76 9.55
C GLY A 42 43.53 -16.26 8.38
N VAL A 43 42.99 -17.48 8.50
CA VAL A 43 42.03 -18.08 7.57
C VAL A 43 40.63 -17.49 7.84
N PRO A 44 39.69 -17.48 6.86
CA PRO A 44 38.31 -17.11 7.11
C PRO A 44 37.73 -17.84 8.35
N PRO A 45 36.95 -17.14 9.20
CA PRO A 45 36.47 -17.70 10.46
C PRO A 45 35.71 -19.01 10.25
N LEU A 46 36.03 -20.00 11.08
CA LEU A 46 35.32 -21.28 11.14
C LEU A 46 33.97 -21.09 11.83
N LEU A 47 32.98 -21.89 11.49
CA LEU A 47 31.67 -21.88 12.16
C LEU A 47 31.64 -23.00 13.21
N ASP A 48 31.19 -22.68 14.42
CA ASP A 48 30.96 -23.67 15.48
C ASP A 48 29.78 -24.61 15.14
N ALA A 49 29.46 -25.54 16.04
CA ALA A 49 28.24 -26.33 16.01
C ALA A 49 27.01 -25.43 15.84
N GLY A 50 26.11 -25.85 14.95
CA GLY A 50 24.89 -25.11 14.67
C GLY A 50 23.82 -25.37 15.72
N GLU A 51 23.22 -24.31 16.22
CA GLU A 51 22.04 -24.38 17.08
C GLU A 51 20.77 -24.09 16.26
N PRO A 52 19.61 -24.68 16.61
CA PRO A 52 18.35 -24.34 15.96
C PRO A 52 18.03 -22.85 16.08
N LEU A 53 17.57 -22.23 14.99
CA LEU A 53 17.10 -20.86 14.99
C LEU A 53 15.93 -20.68 15.99
N THR A 54 16.06 -19.74 16.92
CA THR A 54 15.05 -19.44 17.94
C THR A 54 14.27 -18.16 17.61
N ARG A 55 13.10 -17.98 18.25
CA ARG A 55 12.33 -16.72 18.14
C ARG A 55 13.12 -15.54 18.70
N ASP A 56 13.82 -15.74 19.82
CA ASP A 56 14.62 -14.69 20.46
C ASP A 56 15.74 -14.19 19.53
N PHE A 57 16.37 -15.11 18.78
CA PHE A 57 17.37 -14.73 17.80
C PHE A 57 16.77 -13.96 16.61
N LEU A 58 15.59 -14.37 16.12
CA LEU A 58 14.86 -13.62 15.10
C LEU A 58 14.48 -12.21 15.59
N ASP A 59 14.01 -12.08 16.82
CA ASP A 59 13.69 -10.78 17.43
C ASP A 59 14.93 -9.90 17.57
N MET A 60 16.07 -10.49 17.98
CA MET A 60 17.35 -9.79 18.04
C MET A 60 17.77 -9.30 16.65
N LEU A 61 17.64 -10.12 15.61
CA LEU A 61 17.97 -9.76 14.23
C LEU A 61 17.06 -8.64 13.70
N VAL A 62 15.75 -8.75 13.90
CA VAL A 62 14.77 -7.75 13.46
C VAL A 62 15.02 -6.40 14.14
N ARG A 63 15.33 -6.40 15.44
CA ARG A 63 15.67 -5.19 16.21
C ARG A 63 17.03 -4.62 15.79
N GLY A 64 18.05 -5.46 15.69
CA GLY A 64 19.42 -5.07 15.37
C GLY A 64 19.57 -4.50 13.95
N LEU A 65 18.78 -4.99 13.00
CA LEU A 65 18.72 -4.48 11.63
C LEU A 65 17.71 -3.34 11.44
N GLY A 66 17.08 -2.84 12.51
CA GLY A 66 16.08 -1.77 12.44
C GLY A 66 14.86 -2.11 11.56
N SER A 67 14.58 -3.39 11.35
CA SER A 67 13.51 -3.88 10.47
C SER A 67 12.21 -4.20 11.22
N GLY A 68 12.17 -3.94 12.54
CA GLY A 68 10.98 -4.12 13.36
C GLY A 68 9.95 -3.01 13.13
N LEU A 69 8.66 -3.38 13.19
CA LEU A 69 7.59 -2.40 13.24
C LEU A 69 7.53 -1.81 14.66
N PRO A 70 7.73 -0.50 14.84
CA PRO A 70 7.61 0.11 16.16
C PRO A 70 6.17 0.00 16.66
N ALA A 71 6.00 -0.08 17.98
CA ALA A 71 4.69 0.08 18.57
C ALA A 71 4.17 1.49 18.24
N ALA A 72 3.00 1.57 17.62
CA ALA A 72 2.38 2.83 17.21
C ALA A 72 0.90 2.83 17.59
N PHE A 73 0.38 3.99 17.95
CA PHE A 73 -1.06 4.19 18.05
C PHE A 73 -1.64 4.22 16.63
N LEU A 74 -2.54 3.27 16.34
CA LEU A 74 -3.22 3.23 15.05
C LEU A 74 -4.40 4.20 15.04
N PRO A 75 -4.45 5.15 14.09
CA PRO A 75 -5.63 5.96 13.86
C PRO A 75 -6.89 5.10 13.62
N CYS A 76 -8.05 5.60 14.03
CA CYS A 76 -9.34 4.90 13.92
C CYS A 76 -9.79 4.67 12.47
N ASN A 77 -9.04 5.15 11.47
CA ASN A 77 -9.30 4.91 10.06
C ASN A 77 -8.39 3.84 9.44
N ILE A 78 -7.39 3.33 10.17
CA ILE A 78 -6.56 2.21 9.70
C ILE A 78 -7.36 0.91 9.76
N LEU A 79 -7.43 0.19 8.64
CA LEU A 79 -8.09 -1.12 8.51
C LEU A 79 -7.08 -2.27 8.58
N VAL A 80 -5.93 -2.11 7.93
CA VAL A 80 -4.85 -3.10 7.87
C VAL A 80 -3.51 -2.36 7.99
N TYR A 81 -2.59 -2.90 8.78
CA TYR A 81 -1.21 -2.42 8.86
C TYR A 81 -0.26 -3.61 8.97
N SER A 82 0.47 -3.89 7.90
CA SER A 82 1.47 -4.96 7.79
C SER A 82 2.69 -4.50 6.99
N THR A 83 3.70 -5.36 6.87
CA THR A 83 4.92 -5.09 6.11
C THR A 83 4.67 -4.95 4.61
N SER A 84 3.64 -5.59 4.06
CA SER A 84 3.33 -5.61 2.62
C SER A 84 2.06 -4.86 2.25
N LEU A 85 1.14 -4.65 3.21
CA LEU A 85 -0.18 -4.06 3.00
C LEU A 85 -0.51 -3.07 4.11
N THR A 86 -0.76 -1.82 3.73
CA THR A 86 -1.42 -0.85 4.60
C THR A 86 -2.70 -0.38 3.94
N ALA A 87 -3.83 -0.48 4.65
CA ALA A 87 -5.13 -0.05 4.16
C ALA A 87 -5.84 0.84 5.18
N TRP A 88 -6.47 1.90 4.69
CA TRP A 88 -7.21 2.86 5.50
C TRP A 88 -8.49 3.27 4.78
N TRP A 89 -9.49 3.71 5.56
CA TRP A 89 -10.70 4.29 5.00
C TRP A 89 -10.70 5.81 5.18
N GLU A 90 -11.43 6.50 4.31
CA GLU A 90 -11.73 7.91 4.45
C GLU A 90 -13.24 8.12 4.31
N PRO A 91 -13.84 8.97 5.16
CA PRO A 91 -15.26 9.28 5.06
C PRO A 91 -15.58 10.04 3.78
N ALA A 92 -16.87 10.12 3.46
CA ALA A 92 -17.36 10.95 2.37
C ALA A 92 -16.91 12.41 2.59
N GLN A 93 -16.37 13.02 1.54
CA GLN A 93 -15.73 14.33 1.63
C GLN A 93 -15.90 15.11 0.33
N VAL A 94 -15.83 16.43 0.42
CA VAL A 94 -15.83 17.30 -0.76
C VAL A 94 -14.38 17.63 -1.11
N ARG A 95 -13.95 17.28 -2.32
CA ARG A 95 -12.57 17.53 -2.80
C ARG A 95 -12.57 18.05 -4.22
N SER A 96 -11.47 18.72 -4.57
CA SER A 96 -11.23 19.14 -5.95
C SER A 96 -10.85 17.95 -6.81
N MET A 97 -11.30 17.95 -8.06
CA MET A 97 -10.80 17.03 -9.08
C MET A 97 -10.08 17.80 -10.17
N PHE A 98 -8.96 17.26 -10.65
CA PHE A 98 -8.19 17.87 -11.71
C PHE A 98 -8.24 17.02 -12.97
N PHE A 99 -8.49 17.67 -14.10
CA PHE A 99 -8.64 17.05 -15.40
C PHE A 99 -7.60 17.64 -16.37
N ALA A 100 -7.14 16.84 -17.32
CA ALA A 100 -6.23 17.33 -18.34
C ALA A 100 -6.95 18.30 -19.32
N PRO A 101 -6.26 19.30 -19.88
CA PRO A 101 -6.89 20.28 -20.78
C PRO A 101 -7.51 19.69 -22.05
N ASP A 102 -7.00 18.53 -22.48
CA ASP A 102 -7.33 17.82 -23.71
C ASP A 102 -8.32 16.65 -23.52
N CYS A 103 -8.80 16.41 -22.28
CA CYS A 103 -9.78 15.35 -22.01
C CYS A 103 -11.24 15.86 -21.96
N ASP A 104 -12.21 14.93 -22.00
CA ASP A 104 -13.66 15.24 -21.94
C ASP A 104 -14.09 15.94 -20.63
N GLY A 105 -13.28 15.81 -19.59
CA GLY A 105 -13.49 16.38 -18.26
C GLY A 105 -12.95 17.79 -18.08
N LYS A 106 -12.34 18.42 -19.10
CA LYS A 106 -11.69 19.75 -18.99
C LYS A 106 -12.56 20.85 -18.40
N THR A 107 -13.89 20.80 -18.58
CA THR A 107 -14.83 21.78 -18.00
C THR A 107 -15.11 21.56 -16.51
N LEU A 108 -14.61 20.45 -15.96
CA LEU A 108 -14.71 20.07 -14.55
C LEU A 108 -13.40 20.33 -13.77
N ASP A 109 -12.32 20.71 -14.45
CA ASP A 109 -11.00 20.92 -13.85
C ASP A 109 -11.06 21.91 -12.68
N GLY A 110 -10.46 21.54 -11.55
CA GLY A 110 -10.36 22.34 -10.33
C GLY A 110 -11.66 22.53 -9.54
N LYS A 111 -12.79 21.97 -9.99
CA LYS A 111 -14.06 22.09 -9.27
C LYS A 111 -14.13 21.14 -8.08
N LEU A 112 -14.92 21.54 -7.09
CA LEU A 112 -15.22 20.74 -5.90
C LEU A 112 -16.40 19.79 -6.15
N PHE A 113 -16.23 18.53 -5.75
CA PHE A 113 -17.25 17.50 -5.87
C PHE A 113 -17.40 16.74 -4.56
N PRO A 114 -18.62 16.29 -4.21
CA PRO A 114 -18.79 15.31 -3.16
C PRO A 114 -18.29 13.95 -3.63
N HIS A 115 -17.45 13.30 -2.83
CA HIS A 115 -16.94 11.95 -3.07
C HIS A 115 -17.65 10.95 -2.15
N PRO A 116 -17.82 9.69 -2.59
CA PRO A 116 -18.25 8.64 -1.67
C PRO A 116 -17.15 8.41 -0.61
N PRO A 117 -17.46 7.70 0.49
CA PRO A 117 -16.43 7.18 1.37
C PRO A 117 -15.54 6.20 0.59
N LEU A 118 -14.25 6.20 0.89
CA LEU A 118 -13.25 5.45 0.14
C LEU A 118 -12.47 4.52 1.05
N VAL A 119 -12.00 3.42 0.46
CA VAL A 119 -10.96 2.57 1.04
C VAL A 119 -9.74 2.68 0.15
N PHE A 120 -8.64 3.10 0.72
CA PHE A 120 -7.33 3.10 0.07
C PHE A 120 -6.49 1.95 0.63
N ALA A 121 -5.62 1.42 -0.22
CA ALA A 121 -4.59 0.49 0.21
C ALA A 121 -3.30 0.71 -0.57
N VAL A 122 -2.16 0.50 0.09
CA VAL A 122 -0.86 0.40 -0.56
C VAL A 122 -0.37 -1.03 -0.37
N CYS A 123 -0.30 -1.77 -1.47
CA CYS A 123 0.27 -3.12 -1.52
C CYS A 123 1.56 -3.07 -2.32
N ASN A 124 2.70 -3.42 -1.72
CA ASN A 124 4.01 -3.45 -2.40
C ASN A 124 4.32 -2.13 -3.17
N GLY A 125 4.00 -0.98 -2.55
CA GLY A 125 4.22 0.35 -3.14
C GLY A 125 3.21 0.76 -4.22
N ARG A 126 2.18 -0.04 -4.49
CA ARG A 126 1.11 0.28 -5.45
C ARG A 126 -0.14 0.74 -4.72
N LEU A 127 -0.65 1.92 -5.08
CA LEU A 127 -1.91 2.44 -4.56
C LEU A 127 -3.09 1.71 -5.19
N MET A 128 -4.07 1.40 -4.36
CA MET A 128 -5.37 0.85 -4.73
C MET A 128 -6.46 1.66 -4.05
N VAL A 129 -7.63 1.76 -4.68
CA VAL A 129 -8.78 2.51 -4.17
C VAL A 129 -10.10 1.86 -4.55
N TRP A 130 -11.03 1.86 -3.59
CA TRP A 130 -12.41 1.42 -3.77
C TRP A 130 -13.37 2.40 -3.12
N ALA A 131 -14.63 2.38 -3.55
CA ALA A 131 -15.71 3.14 -2.93
C ALA A 131 -16.57 2.29 -1.99
N LEU A 132 -17.14 2.94 -0.97
CA LEU A 132 -18.14 2.39 -0.07
C LEU A 132 -19.50 3.03 -0.34
N ALA A 133 -20.57 2.29 -0.06
CA ALA A 133 -21.92 2.82 -0.11
C ALA A 133 -22.33 3.55 1.18
N GLU A 134 -21.70 3.21 2.30
CA GLU A 134 -22.03 3.72 3.63
C GLU A 134 -20.87 4.53 4.20
N ASP A 135 -21.18 5.70 4.76
CA ASP A 135 -20.20 6.61 5.37
C ASP A 135 -19.91 6.23 6.82
N ARG A 136 -19.33 5.03 6.98
CA ARG A 136 -18.89 4.48 8.26
C ARG A 136 -17.68 3.59 8.05
N ARG A 137 -16.92 3.36 9.11
CA ARG A 137 -15.79 2.41 9.10
C ARG A 137 -16.28 1.04 8.61
N PRO A 138 -15.71 0.49 7.53
CA PRO A 138 -16.12 -0.79 6.99
C PRO A 138 -15.64 -1.95 7.88
N ASP A 139 -16.37 -3.05 7.81
CA ASP A 139 -15.99 -4.36 8.33
C ASP A 139 -15.61 -5.32 7.18
N LEU A 140 -15.21 -6.55 7.51
CA LEU A 140 -14.80 -7.55 6.52
C LEU A 140 -15.92 -7.92 5.52
N GLY A 141 -17.20 -7.79 5.91
CA GLY A 141 -18.36 -8.09 5.07
C GLY A 141 -18.82 -6.92 4.21
N SER A 142 -18.30 -5.73 4.47
CA SER A 142 -18.67 -4.50 3.76
C SER A 142 -18.36 -4.63 2.28
N SER A 143 -19.35 -4.35 1.44
CA SER A 143 -19.21 -4.47 -0.01
C SER A 143 -18.40 -3.30 -0.56
N LEU A 144 -17.30 -3.61 -1.24
CA LEU A 144 -16.55 -2.62 -2.00
C LEU A 144 -17.26 -2.37 -3.33
N HIS A 145 -16.98 -1.20 -3.89
CA HIS A 145 -17.44 -0.81 -5.22
C HIS A 145 -16.27 -0.27 -6.02
N MET A 146 -16.40 -0.33 -7.35
CA MET A 146 -15.46 0.34 -8.24
C MET A 146 -15.41 1.83 -7.89
N ALA A 147 -14.21 2.35 -7.67
CA ALA A 147 -14.04 3.77 -7.43
C ALA A 147 -14.28 4.52 -8.75
N PRO A 148 -15.15 5.55 -8.77
CA PRO A 148 -15.57 6.21 -10.00
C PRO A 148 -14.52 7.24 -10.44
N TYR A 149 -13.29 6.81 -10.73
CA TYR A 149 -12.17 7.65 -11.17
C TYR A 149 -11.48 7.07 -12.42
N TRP A 150 -11.07 7.93 -13.36
CA TRP A 150 -10.44 7.50 -14.63
C TRP A 150 -9.10 6.79 -14.48
N ASN A 151 -8.38 7.04 -13.39
CA ASN A 151 -7.10 6.41 -13.10
C ASN A 151 -7.23 5.10 -12.31
N THR A 152 -8.43 4.54 -12.14
CA THR A 152 -8.65 3.30 -11.37
C THR A 152 -9.00 2.13 -12.30
N TYR A 153 -8.34 0.98 -12.09
CA TYR A 153 -8.57 -0.27 -12.82
C TYR A 153 -9.66 -1.14 -12.15
N ASP A 154 -10.06 -2.23 -12.82
CA ASP A 154 -11.15 -3.10 -12.34
C ASP A 154 -10.87 -3.77 -10.99
N ASP A 155 -9.59 -4.07 -10.73
CA ASP A 155 -9.09 -4.64 -9.48
C ASP A 155 -8.88 -3.60 -8.37
N GLY A 156 -9.18 -2.33 -8.64
CA GLY A 156 -8.98 -1.20 -7.73
C GLY A 156 -7.58 -0.62 -7.77
N SER A 157 -6.63 -1.17 -8.52
CA SER A 157 -5.31 -0.57 -8.66
C SER A 157 -5.41 0.82 -9.31
N VAL A 158 -4.48 1.71 -8.95
CA VAL A 158 -4.42 3.07 -9.49
C VAL A 158 -3.28 3.19 -10.49
N CYS A 159 -3.56 3.78 -11.64
CA CYS A 159 -2.53 4.20 -12.58
C CYS A 159 -1.71 5.34 -11.95
N HIS A 160 -0.47 5.01 -11.58
CA HIS A 160 0.39 5.93 -10.85
C HIS A 160 0.76 7.17 -11.69
N GLY A 161 0.96 7.02 -13.00
CA GLY A 161 1.29 8.15 -13.89
C GLY A 161 2.38 9.07 -13.32
N SER A 162 2.12 10.38 -13.33
CA SER A 162 2.96 11.42 -12.74
C SER A 162 2.60 11.76 -11.28
N MET A 163 1.85 10.90 -10.57
CA MET A 163 1.48 11.11 -9.18
C MET A 163 2.73 11.25 -8.31
N ALA A 164 2.82 12.35 -7.56
CA ALA A 164 3.87 12.59 -6.58
C ALA A 164 3.58 11.80 -5.28
N ALA A 165 3.52 10.48 -5.38
CA ALA A 165 3.22 9.62 -4.24
C ALA A 165 4.41 9.52 -3.28
N PRO A 166 4.16 9.29 -1.98
CA PRO A 166 5.20 8.96 -1.02
C PRO A 166 5.98 7.70 -1.40
N LYS A 167 7.22 7.57 -0.92
CA LYS A 167 8.05 6.37 -1.16
C LYS A 167 7.68 5.18 -0.28
N THR A 168 7.03 5.44 0.85
CA THR A 168 6.66 4.44 1.86
C THR A 168 5.21 4.63 2.27
N ALA A 169 4.59 3.62 2.87
CA ALA A 169 3.25 3.71 3.45
C ALA A 169 3.38 3.58 4.98
N THR A 170 3.76 4.67 5.64
CA THR A 170 3.78 4.77 7.11
C THR A 170 2.53 5.49 7.58
N ILE A 171 2.14 5.29 8.84
CA ILE A 171 0.91 5.88 9.40
C ILE A 171 0.90 7.41 9.20
N GLU A 172 2.06 8.06 9.32
CA GLU A 172 2.22 9.51 9.21
C GLU A 172 2.01 10.03 7.79
N ASN A 173 2.26 9.20 6.76
CA ASN A 173 2.21 9.62 5.36
C ASN A 173 1.01 9.08 4.59
N LEU A 174 0.13 8.27 5.19
CA LEU A 174 -1.09 7.81 4.54
C LEU A 174 -1.98 8.95 4.01
N PRO A 175 -2.16 10.08 4.72
CA PRO A 175 -2.90 11.21 4.16
C PRO A 175 -2.29 11.74 2.85
N GLN A 176 -0.96 11.69 2.73
CA GLN A 176 -0.24 12.15 1.53
C GLN A 176 -0.51 11.23 0.33
N TRP A 177 -0.77 9.94 0.54
CA TRP A 177 -1.19 9.03 -0.53
C TRP A 177 -2.57 9.43 -1.10
N SER A 178 -3.54 9.70 -0.22
CA SER A 178 -4.87 10.17 -0.65
C SER A 178 -4.78 11.54 -1.32
N ASP A 179 -4.00 12.46 -0.77
CA ASP A 179 -3.83 13.79 -1.36
C ASP A 179 -3.14 13.71 -2.72
N ALA A 180 -2.11 12.87 -2.87
CA ALA A 180 -1.47 12.64 -4.15
C ALA A 180 -2.45 12.03 -5.18
N PHE A 181 -3.33 11.13 -4.75
CA PHE A 181 -4.39 10.60 -5.60
C PHE A 181 -5.30 11.72 -6.15
N PHE A 182 -5.83 12.58 -5.27
CA PHE A 182 -6.73 13.66 -5.67
C PHE A 182 -6.04 14.83 -6.38
N ALA A 183 -4.75 15.05 -6.15
CA ALA A 183 -3.96 16.05 -6.86
C ALA A 183 -3.53 15.59 -8.26
N SER A 184 -3.60 14.29 -8.55
CA SER A 184 -3.28 13.75 -9.88
C SER A 184 -4.31 14.19 -10.91
N ARG A 185 -3.85 14.52 -12.13
CA ARG A 185 -4.72 14.89 -13.24
C ARG A 185 -5.28 13.66 -13.93
N PHE A 186 -6.59 13.62 -14.10
CA PHE A 186 -7.25 12.62 -14.93
C PHE A 186 -7.10 12.99 -16.40
N THR A 187 -6.36 12.19 -17.17
CA THR A 187 -6.01 12.46 -18.58
C THR A 187 -6.96 11.83 -19.60
N GLY A 188 -7.82 10.90 -19.18
CA GLY A 188 -8.84 10.27 -20.03
C GLY A 188 -9.24 8.89 -19.53
N SER A 189 -10.31 8.32 -20.09
CA SER A 189 -10.68 6.92 -19.87
C SER A 189 -9.71 6.01 -20.63
N ASN A 190 -8.63 5.59 -19.99
CA ASN A 190 -7.65 4.70 -20.62
C ASN A 190 -8.15 3.25 -20.78
N LEU A 191 -9.40 2.93 -20.37
CA LEU A 191 -9.70 1.56 -19.96
C LEU A 191 -10.95 0.93 -20.59
N GLY A 192 -11.81 1.68 -21.29
CA GLY A 192 -13.07 1.11 -21.82
C GLY A 192 -13.95 0.45 -20.75
N LEU A 193 -13.63 0.65 -19.47
CA LEU A 193 -14.31 0.09 -18.31
C LEU A 193 -15.50 0.98 -17.97
N GLN A 194 -16.63 0.34 -17.70
CA GLN A 194 -17.77 1.03 -17.11
C GLN A 194 -17.43 1.36 -15.65
N GLN A 195 -17.35 2.64 -15.32
CA GLN A 195 -16.95 3.09 -13.96
C GLN A 195 -18.14 3.29 -13.02
N CYS A 196 -19.32 3.51 -13.58
CA CYS A 196 -20.56 3.73 -12.85
C CYS A 196 -21.76 3.31 -13.74
N SER A 197 -22.92 3.11 -13.12
CA SER A 197 -24.17 2.83 -13.83
C SER A 197 -24.96 4.09 -14.18
N TYR A 198 -24.36 5.28 -14.06
CA TYR A 198 -25.03 6.54 -14.40
C TYR A 198 -25.36 6.58 -15.91
N PRO A 199 -26.60 6.94 -16.31
CA PRO A 199 -27.03 6.88 -17.72
C PRO A 199 -26.16 7.67 -18.70
N GLU A 200 -25.63 8.83 -18.28
CA GLU A 200 -24.73 9.67 -19.08
C GLU A 200 -23.24 9.31 -18.88
N GLY A 201 -22.97 8.15 -18.30
CA GLY A 201 -21.62 7.67 -18.01
C GLY A 201 -20.87 8.48 -16.96
N PHE A 202 -19.56 8.27 -16.89
CA PHE A 202 -18.67 8.89 -15.91
C PHE A 202 -18.71 10.42 -15.94
N ILE A 203 -18.57 11.01 -17.14
CA ILE A 203 -18.52 12.47 -17.27
C ILE A 203 -19.88 13.09 -16.93
N GLY A 204 -20.99 12.47 -17.34
CA GLY A 204 -22.32 12.92 -16.97
C GLY A 204 -22.57 12.85 -15.47
N LEU A 205 -22.10 11.77 -14.81
CA LEU A 205 -22.16 11.65 -13.35
C LEU A 205 -21.44 12.83 -12.70
N TRP A 206 -20.17 13.08 -13.01
CA TRP A 206 -19.42 14.17 -12.37
C TRP A 206 -19.96 15.55 -12.72
N ARG A 207 -20.44 15.79 -13.95
CA ARG A 207 -21.15 17.04 -14.31
C ARG A 207 -22.38 17.27 -13.43
N SER A 208 -23.16 16.22 -13.15
CA SER A 208 -24.37 16.31 -12.31
C SER A 208 -24.07 16.68 -10.84
N LEU A 209 -22.82 16.46 -10.40
CA LEU A 209 -22.37 16.67 -9.02
C LEU A 209 -21.82 18.08 -8.75
N VAL A 210 -21.69 18.93 -9.77
CA VAL A 210 -21.29 20.32 -9.57
C VAL A 210 -22.27 21.02 -8.62
N GLY A 211 -21.75 21.53 -7.49
CA GLY A 211 -22.55 22.20 -6.46
C GLY A 211 -23.38 21.27 -5.56
N LYS A 212 -23.25 19.96 -5.69
CA LYS A 212 -23.90 18.98 -4.80
C LYS A 212 -23.06 18.76 -3.53
N LYS A 213 -23.72 18.28 -2.48
CA LYS A 213 -23.09 17.96 -1.18
C LYS A 213 -22.94 16.46 -0.90
N LYS A 214 -23.62 15.61 -1.67
CA LYS A 214 -23.63 14.16 -1.47
C LYS A 214 -23.38 13.44 -2.79
N PHE A 215 -22.59 12.37 -2.73
CA PHE A 215 -22.37 11.49 -3.85
C PHE A 215 -23.51 10.46 -3.96
N PRO A 216 -24.06 10.21 -5.16
CA PRO A 216 -25.14 9.26 -5.38
C PRO A 216 -24.59 7.83 -5.46
N VAL A 217 -24.40 7.21 -4.30
CA VAL A 217 -23.82 5.85 -4.16
C VAL A 217 -24.56 4.76 -4.93
N ALA A 218 -25.83 4.96 -5.29
CA ALA A 218 -26.62 4.03 -6.09
C ALA A 218 -26.04 3.76 -7.50
N TYR A 219 -25.18 4.65 -8.01
CA TYR A 219 -24.52 4.47 -9.31
C TYR A 219 -23.17 3.77 -9.23
N LEU A 220 -22.72 3.39 -8.03
CA LEU A 220 -21.49 2.64 -7.84
C LEU A 220 -21.67 1.19 -8.31
N LEU A 221 -20.65 0.64 -8.97
CA LEU A 221 -20.67 -0.75 -9.41
C LEU A 221 -20.11 -1.64 -8.31
N ARG A 222 -20.94 -2.55 -7.80
CA ARG A 222 -20.58 -3.46 -6.71
C ARG A 222 -19.44 -4.39 -7.11
N LYS A 223 -18.52 -4.61 -6.18
CA LYS A 223 -17.40 -5.56 -6.24
C LYS A 223 -17.49 -6.54 -5.07
N ARG A 224 -16.40 -7.24 -4.79
CA ARG A 224 -16.26 -8.19 -3.68
C ARG A 224 -16.31 -7.48 -2.32
N SER A 225 -16.39 -8.25 -1.24
CA SER A 225 -16.29 -7.68 0.10
C SER A 225 -14.87 -7.18 0.40
N LEU A 226 -14.74 -6.36 1.45
CA LEU A 226 -13.45 -5.88 1.95
C LEU A 226 -12.52 -7.06 2.29
N GLY A 227 -13.03 -8.06 3.03
CA GLY A 227 -12.23 -9.20 3.45
C GLY A 227 -11.75 -10.07 2.26
N GLU A 228 -12.62 -10.33 1.28
CA GLU A 228 -12.21 -11.07 0.08
C GLU A 228 -11.17 -10.34 -0.77
N THR A 229 -11.23 -9.01 -0.77
CA THR A 229 -10.32 -8.17 -1.55
C THR A 229 -8.97 -8.02 -0.86
N LEU A 230 -8.95 -7.57 0.40
CA LEU A 230 -7.71 -7.24 1.10
C LEU A 230 -6.98 -8.46 1.68
N CYS A 231 -7.66 -9.57 1.99
CA CYS A 231 -7.00 -10.77 2.53
C CYS A 231 -6.47 -11.74 1.45
N ARG A 232 -6.69 -11.43 0.17
CA ARG A 232 -6.17 -12.20 -0.98
C ARG A 232 -5.22 -11.40 -1.87
N SER A 233 -5.19 -10.08 -1.65
CA SER A 233 -4.34 -9.16 -2.40
C SER A 233 -3.12 -8.90 -1.53
N CYS A 234 -1.94 -9.23 -2.06
CA CYS A 234 -0.70 -9.52 -1.34
C CYS A 234 -0.74 -10.90 -0.63
#